data_AF-A0A7X3FLT7-F1
#
_entry.id   AF-A0A7X3FLT7-F1
#
_cell.length_a   1.000
_cell.length_b   1.000
_cell.length_c   1.000
_cell.angle_alpha   90.00
_cell.angle_beta   90.00
_cell.angle_gamma   90.00
#
_symmetry.space_group_name_H-M   'P 1'
#
loop_
_entity.id
_entity.type
_entity.pdbx_description
1 polymer ?
#
loop_
_entity_poly.entity_id
_entity_poly.type
_entity_poly.pdbx_seq_one_letter_code
_entity_poly.pdbx_strand_id
1 'polypeptide(L)'
;MARNPYSEASASHPLPHSDSTVKRLIRTISAALKPAIGTALAVALTGYLTILSGIPLLMAPLGATCVLLFAMPASPLSQPRNVIGGHCLSTATGILALKCLGPYWWTAAIAAGLAVFLMLLTRTLHPPAGADPVLIIAGGSGVTWNFLITPVLAGSVVLVLTAVVYHKFHAVSYPRSAKE
;
A
#
# COMPACT_ATOMS: atom_id res chain seq x y z
N MET A 1 25.27 32.61 -62.60
CA MET A 1 24.21 31.71 -62.10
C MET A 1 23.92 32.05 -60.64
N ALA A 2 22.86 32.79 -60.38
CA ALA A 2 22.44 33.16 -59.02
C ALA A 2 21.71 31.97 -58.38
N ARG A 3 22.09 31.58 -57.14
CA ARG A 3 21.40 30.54 -56.37
C ARG A 3 20.02 31.07 -55.93
N ASN A 4 18.99 30.27 -56.17
CA ASN A 4 17.61 30.56 -55.79
C ASN A 4 17.46 30.52 -54.24
N PRO A 5 17.09 31.64 -53.59
CA PRO A 5 16.97 31.72 -52.12
C PRO A 5 15.76 31.00 -51.53
N TYR A 6 14.89 30.38 -52.35
CA TYR A 6 13.68 29.68 -51.88
C TYR A 6 13.87 28.16 -51.64
N SER A 7 15.10 27.64 -51.69
CA SER A 7 15.33 26.18 -51.57
C SER A 7 15.30 25.63 -50.12
N GLU A 8 15.16 26.47 -49.09
CA GLU A 8 15.29 26.04 -47.68
C GLU A 8 13.98 26.09 -46.86
N ALA A 9 12.82 26.30 -47.50
CA ALA A 9 11.54 26.43 -46.78
C ALA A 9 10.62 25.20 -46.94
N SER A 10 11.17 23.99 -46.82
CA SER A 10 10.35 22.76 -46.73
C SER A 10 10.91 21.75 -45.73
N ALA A 11 11.24 22.22 -44.53
CA ALA A 11 11.32 21.32 -43.39
C ALA A 11 9.89 21.08 -42.88
N SER A 12 9.27 20.01 -43.39
CA SER A 12 8.00 19.50 -42.88
C SER A 12 8.15 19.21 -41.39
N HIS A 13 7.56 20.07 -40.55
CA HIS A 13 7.41 19.77 -39.13
C HIS A 13 6.50 18.54 -39.02
N PRO A 14 6.96 17.39 -38.51
CA PRO A 14 6.09 16.23 -38.41
C PRO A 14 4.97 16.54 -37.41
N LEU A 15 3.72 16.43 -37.84
CA LEU A 15 2.57 16.52 -36.97
C LEU A 15 2.63 15.38 -35.95
N PRO A 16 2.30 15.62 -34.67
CA PRO A 16 2.25 14.56 -33.67
C PRO A 16 1.24 13.48 -34.12
N HIS A 17 1.74 12.26 -34.38
CA HIS A 17 0.90 11.14 -34.79
C HIS A 17 -0.11 10.80 -33.66
N SER A 18 -1.38 11.16 -33.86
CA SER A 18 -2.54 10.89 -32.99
C SER A 18 -2.61 9.44 -32.46
N ASP A 19 -2.15 8.48 -33.26
CA ASP A 19 -2.08 7.04 -32.93
C ASP A 19 -1.19 6.74 -31.70
N SER A 20 -0.19 7.58 -31.43
CA SER A 20 0.69 7.45 -30.25
C SER A 20 0.00 7.81 -28.93
N THR A 21 -0.96 8.74 -28.96
CA THR A 21 -1.69 9.20 -27.77
C THR A 21 -2.73 8.17 -27.33
N VAL A 22 -3.48 7.59 -28.27
CA VAL A 22 -4.49 6.55 -27.97
C VAL A 22 -3.82 5.28 -27.44
N LYS A 23 -2.74 4.81 -28.08
CA LYS A 23 -1.97 3.64 -27.62
C LYS A 23 -1.36 3.87 -26.24
N ARG A 24 -0.87 5.10 -25.96
CA ARG A 24 -0.38 5.47 -24.63
C ARG A 24 -1.49 5.45 -23.59
N LEU A 25 -2.67 5.99 -23.92
CA LEU A 25 -3.83 5.99 -23.03
C LEU A 25 -4.27 4.56 -22.67
N ILE A 26 -4.41 3.67 -23.65
CA ILE A 26 -4.80 2.27 -23.43
C ILE A 26 -3.79 1.55 -22.53
N ARG A 27 -2.48 1.77 -22.73
CA ARG A 27 -1.43 1.20 -21.87
C ARG A 27 -1.53 1.73 -20.43
N THR A 28 -1.74 3.03 -20.25
CA THR A 28 -1.90 3.62 -18.91
C THR A 28 -3.12 3.06 -18.19
N ILE A 29 -4.28 3.00 -18.87
CA ILE A 29 -5.52 2.47 -18.29
C ILE A 29 -5.35 1.00 -17.92
N SER A 30 -4.82 0.18 -18.83
CA SER A 30 -4.60 -1.25 -18.54
C SER A 30 -3.58 -1.49 -17.42
N ALA A 31 -2.55 -0.65 -17.31
CA ALA A 31 -1.59 -0.70 -16.22
C ALA A 31 -2.22 -0.32 -14.88
N ALA A 32 -3.15 0.65 -14.85
CA ALA A 32 -3.87 1.06 -13.64
C ALA A 32 -5.00 0.10 -13.24
N LEU A 33 -5.62 -0.57 -14.21
CA LEU A 33 -6.74 -1.47 -13.98
C LEU A 33 -6.33 -2.72 -13.17
N LYS A 34 -5.15 -3.28 -13.46
CA LYS A 34 -4.62 -4.44 -12.74
C LYS A 34 -4.52 -4.19 -11.22
N PRO A 35 -3.78 -3.18 -10.72
CA PRO A 35 -3.67 -2.95 -9.29
C PRO A 35 -5.00 -2.56 -8.64
N ALA A 36 -5.90 -1.89 -9.36
CA ALA A 36 -7.24 -1.59 -8.89
C ALA A 36 -8.06 -2.87 -8.65
N ILE A 37 -8.05 -3.82 -9.59
CA ILE A 37 -8.72 -5.11 -9.45
C ILE A 37 -8.12 -5.91 -8.29
N GLY A 38 -6.79 -6.00 -8.19
CA GLY A 38 -6.12 -6.68 -7.08
C GLY A 38 -6.51 -6.11 -5.72
N THR A 39 -6.55 -4.78 -5.60
CA THR A 39 -7.00 -4.07 -4.39
C THR A 39 -8.46 -4.40 -4.06
N ALA A 40 -9.35 -4.30 -5.05
CA ALA A 40 -10.77 -4.59 -4.85
C ALA A 40 -11.00 -6.04 -4.41
N LEU A 41 -10.31 -7.01 -5.02
CA LEU A 41 -10.37 -8.42 -4.66
C LEU A 41 -9.88 -8.66 -3.23
N ALA A 42 -8.77 -8.04 -2.83
CA ALA A 42 -8.23 -8.22 -1.49
C ALA A 42 -9.14 -7.63 -0.40
N VAL A 43 -9.68 -6.43 -0.62
CA VAL A 43 -10.65 -5.82 0.31
C VAL A 43 -11.95 -6.64 0.34
N ALA A 44 -12.47 -7.06 -0.81
CA ALA A 44 -13.68 -7.87 -0.89
C ALA A 44 -13.52 -9.22 -0.18
N LEU A 45 -12.40 -9.93 -0.41
CA LEU A 45 -12.11 -11.20 0.24
C LEU A 45 -11.99 -11.03 1.76
N THR A 46 -11.24 -10.03 2.22
CA THR A 46 -11.03 -9.79 3.65
C THR A 46 -12.33 -9.37 4.35
N GLY A 47 -13.16 -8.56 3.68
CA GLY A 47 -14.50 -8.19 4.14
C GLY A 47 -15.45 -9.39 4.18
N TYR A 48 -15.45 -10.23 3.15
CA TYR A 48 -16.26 -11.45 3.11
C TYR A 48 -15.86 -12.43 4.23
N LEU A 49 -14.56 -12.64 4.45
CA LEU A 49 -14.06 -13.48 5.55
C LEU A 49 -14.42 -12.90 6.92
N THR A 50 -14.48 -11.56 7.05
CA THR A 50 -14.96 -10.90 8.28
C THR A 50 -16.42 -11.26 8.55
N ILE A 51 -17.28 -11.21 7.53
CA ILE A 51 -18.70 -11.57 7.65
C ILE A 51 -18.87 -13.04 7.99
N LEU A 52 -18.11 -13.94 7.34
CA LEU A 52 -18.21 -15.38 7.56
C LEU A 52 -17.75 -15.82 8.94
N SER A 53 -16.65 -15.24 9.44
CA SER A 53 -16.05 -15.67 10.71
C SER A 53 -16.59 -14.89 11.92
N GLY A 54 -17.21 -13.73 11.71
CA GLY A 54 -17.54 -12.78 12.77
C GLY A 54 -16.32 -12.08 13.39
N ILE A 55 -15.12 -12.32 12.86
CA ILE A 55 -13.86 -11.75 13.34
C ILE A 55 -13.46 -10.60 12.42
N PRO A 56 -13.19 -9.39 12.95
CA PRO A 56 -12.75 -8.27 12.13
C PRO A 56 -11.39 -8.55 11.51
N LEU A 57 -11.28 -8.43 10.18
CA LEU A 57 -10.01 -8.59 9.44
C LEU A 57 -9.59 -7.34 8.66
N LEU A 58 -10.41 -6.28 8.66
CA LEU A 58 -10.11 -5.02 8.00
C LEU A 58 -10.00 -3.87 9.00
N MET A 59 -9.08 -2.96 8.68
CA MET A 59 -8.97 -1.63 9.27
C MET A 59 -8.47 -0.65 8.19
N ALA A 60 -8.72 0.64 8.36
CA ALA A 60 -8.42 1.63 7.31
C ALA A 60 -6.96 1.59 6.80
N PRO A 61 -5.92 1.44 7.64
CA PRO A 61 -4.53 1.31 7.18
C PRO A 61 -4.29 0.11 6.23
N LEU A 62 -4.99 -1.01 6.42
CA LEU A 62 -4.89 -2.18 5.56
C LEU A 62 -5.42 -1.92 4.13
N GLY A 63 -6.35 -0.96 3.97
CA GLY A 63 -6.77 -0.49 2.65
C GLY A 63 -5.63 0.20 1.89
N ALA A 64 -4.86 1.06 2.58
CA ALA A 64 -3.68 1.71 1.99
C ALA A 64 -2.55 0.70 1.71
N THR A 65 -2.43 -0.34 2.52
CA THR A 65 -1.54 -1.49 2.28
C THR A 65 -1.85 -2.18 0.96
N CYS A 66 -3.12 -2.35 0.59
CA CYS A 66 -3.50 -2.92 -0.70
C CYS A 66 -2.92 -2.10 -1.87
N VAL A 67 -2.95 -0.77 -1.79
CA VAL A 67 -2.36 0.09 -2.83
C VAL A 67 -0.88 -0.24 -3.04
N LEU A 68 -0.10 -0.38 -1.96
CA LEU A 68 1.30 -0.77 -2.06
C LEU A 68 1.48 -2.19 -2.61
N LEU A 69 0.71 -3.15 -2.08
CA LEU A 69 0.79 -4.55 -2.48
C LEU A 69 0.53 -4.75 -3.97
N PHE A 70 -0.45 -4.06 -4.54
CA PHE A 70 -0.88 -4.29 -5.92
C PHE A 70 -0.28 -3.30 -6.92
N ALA A 71 -0.14 -2.01 -6.55
CA ALA A 71 0.42 -0.99 -7.45
C ALA A 71 1.96 -0.94 -7.41
N MET A 72 2.58 -1.31 -6.28
CA MET A 72 4.04 -1.28 -6.12
C MET A 72 4.58 -2.58 -5.50
N PRO A 73 4.30 -3.77 -6.09
CA PRO A 73 4.72 -5.06 -5.52
C PRO A 73 6.24 -5.23 -5.43
N ALA A 74 6.99 -4.56 -6.31
CA ALA A 74 8.44 -4.57 -6.33
C ALA A 74 9.08 -3.80 -5.17
N SER A 75 8.33 -2.91 -4.51
CA SER A 75 8.87 -2.06 -3.45
C SER A 75 9.30 -2.91 -2.25
N PRO A 76 10.48 -2.63 -1.63
CA PRO A 76 10.85 -3.19 -0.35
C PRO A 76 9.77 -2.95 0.73
N LEU A 77 9.07 -1.82 0.66
CA LEU A 77 8.02 -1.42 1.60
C LEU A 77 6.76 -2.30 1.49
N SER A 78 6.56 -2.98 0.35
CA SER A 78 5.43 -3.88 0.11
C SER A 78 5.73 -5.32 0.49
N GLN A 79 6.96 -5.65 0.90
CA GLN A 79 7.33 -7.03 1.19
C GLN A 79 6.67 -7.55 2.47
N PRO A 80 6.36 -8.85 2.57
CA PRO A 80 5.61 -9.44 3.70
C PRO A 80 6.13 -9.07 5.08
N ARG A 81 7.46 -9.04 5.25
CA ARG A 81 8.13 -8.65 6.50
C ARG A 81 7.75 -7.23 6.92
N ASN A 82 7.72 -6.30 5.97
CA ASN A 82 7.42 -4.90 6.25
C ASN A 82 5.92 -4.73 6.49
N VAL A 83 5.06 -5.36 5.67
CA VAL A 83 3.61 -5.29 5.84
C VAL A 83 3.19 -5.82 7.21
N ILE A 84 3.52 -7.08 7.54
CA ILE A 84 3.10 -7.72 8.78
C ILE A 84 3.83 -7.09 9.97
N GLY A 85 5.16 -7.00 9.89
CA GLY A 85 5.99 -6.47 10.99
C GLY A 85 5.70 -5.00 11.27
N GLY A 86 5.53 -4.18 10.23
CA GLY A 86 5.21 -2.77 10.36
C GLY A 86 3.86 -2.54 11.05
N HIS A 87 2.81 -3.23 10.59
CA HIS A 87 1.49 -3.12 11.21
C HIS A 87 1.48 -3.62 12.66
N CYS A 88 2.07 -4.78 12.94
CA CYS A 88 2.12 -5.31 14.31
C CYS A 88 2.91 -4.38 15.25
N LEU A 89 4.08 -3.90 14.84
CA LEU A 89 4.92 -3.02 15.67
C LEU A 89 4.25 -1.66 15.89
N SER A 90 3.68 -1.08 14.84
CA SER A 90 3.00 0.21 14.90
C SER A 90 1.75 0.15 15.78
N THR A 91 0.90 -0.86 15.58
CA THR A 91 -0.28 -1.08 16.42
C THR A 91 0.09 -1.32 17.88
N ALA A 92 1.09 -2.17 18.17
CA ALA A 92 1.54 -2.42 19.54
C ALA A 92 2.01 -1.13 20.22
N THR A 93 2.72 -0.27 19.49
CA THR A 93 3.15 1.05 19.96
C THR A 93 1.95 1.94 20.28
N GLY A 94 0.94 1.97 19.40
CA GLY A 94 -0.31 2.69 19.62
C GLY A 94 -1.09 2.21 20.85
N ILE A 95 -1.20 0.89 21.05
CA ILE A 95 -1.90 0.30 22.20
C ILE A 95 -1.16 0.65 23.50
N LEU A 96 0.16 0.53 23.51
CA LEU A 96 0.96 0.88 24.68
C LEU A 96 0.80 2.37 25.04
N ALA A 97 0.90 3.25 24.05
CA ALA A 97 0.71 4.69 24.26
C ALA A 97 -0.70 5.01 24.77
N LEU A 98 -1.74 4.38 24.20
CA LEU A 98 -3.12 4.54 24.65
C LEU A 98 -3.28 4.16 26.13
N LYS A 99 -2.71 3.03 26.55
CA LYS A 99 -2.82 2.54 27.94
C LYS A 99 -2.04 3.41 28.93
N CYS A 100 -0.91 3.98 28.52
CA CYS A 100 -0.05 4.79 29.39
C CYS A 100 -0.47 6.27 29.44
N LEU A 101 -0.94 6.83 28.33
CA LEU A 101 -1.12 8.28 28.15
C LEU A 101 -2.56 8.70 27.88
N GLY A 102 -3.46 7.76 27.57
CA GLY A 102 -4.87 8.03 27.29
C GLY A 102 -5.18 8.43 25.83
N PRO A 103 -6.47 8.68 25.52
CA PRO A 103 -6.94 8.85 24.15
C PRO A 103 -6.90 10.32 23.68
N TYR A 104 -5.72 10.94 23.68
CA TYR A 104 -5.56 12.35 23.28
C TYR A 104 -4.86 12.51 21.93
N TRP A 105 -5.12 13.62 21.23
CA TRP A 105 -4.49 13.91 19.94
C TRP A 105 -2.96 13.95 20.01
N TRP A 106 -2.41 14.44 21.13
CA TRP A 106 -0.96 14.49 21.34
C TRP A 106 -0.37 13.11 21.63
N THR A 107 -1.16 12.20 22.22
CA THR A 107 -0.77 10.79 22.38
C THR A 107 -0.62 10.11 21.02
N ALA A 108 -1.56 10.35 20.10
CA ALA A 108 -1.48 9.84 18.73
C ALA A 108 -0.23 10.37 18.01
N ALA A 109 0.10 11.66 18.18
CA ALA A 109 1.30 12.27 17.60
C ALA A 109 2.59 11.60 18.11
N ILE A 110 2.72 11.43 19.43
CA ILE A 110 3.88 10.76 20.04
C ILE A 110 3.98 9.30 19.58
N ALA A 111 2.87 8.57 19.62
CA ALA A 111 2.82 7.16 19.25
C ALA A 111 3.14 6.93 17.77
N ALA A 112 2.64 7.79 16.87
CA ALA A 112 2.95 7.73 15.44
C ALA A 112 4.44 7.98 15.18
N GLY A 113 5.03 9.00 15.81
CA GLY A 113 6.47 9.27 15.70
C GLY A 113 7.33 8.11 16.21
N LEU A 114 6.97 7.55 17.38
CA LEU A 114 7.65 6.41 17.97
C LEU A 114 7.50 5.15 17.11
N ALA A 115 6.32 4.88 16.55
CA ALA A 115 6.10 3.75 15.66
C ALA A 115 6.97 3.82 14.40
N VAL A 116 7.08 4.99 13.78
CA VAL A 116 7.97 5.20 12.62
C VAL A 116 9.42 4.97 13.02
N PHE A 117 9.86 5.55 14.14
CA PHE A 117 11.21 5.33 14.67
C PHE A 117 11.52 3.84 14.87
N LEU A 118 10.62 3.11 15.53
CA LEU A 118 10.78 1.68 15.77
C LEU A 118 10.80 0.86 14.48
N MET A 119 9.92 1.15 13.51
CA MET A 119 9.92 0.49 12.21
C MET A 119 11.22 0.70 11.42
N LEU A 120 11.81 1.90 11.52
CA LEU A 120 13.12 2.20 10.93
C LEU A 120 14.22 1.37 11.60
N LEU A 121 14.22 1.26 12.93
CA LEU A 121 15.18 0.44 13.67
C LEU A 121 15.09 -1.05 13.33
N THR A 122 13.88 -1.60 13.24
CA THR A 122 13.64 -3.03 12.96
C THR A 122 13.71 -3.39 11.47
N ARG A 123 13.88 -2.38 10.60
CA ARG A 123 13.82 -2.51 9.14
C ARG A 123 12.51 -3.15 8.69
N THR A 124 11.40 -2.69 9.26
CA THR A 124 10.04 -3.12 8.91
C THR A 124 9.17 -1.93 8.49
N LEU A 125 9.78 -0.88 7.91
CA LEU A 125 9.07 0.32 7.48
C LEU A 125 7.99 -0.04 6.46
N HIS A 126 6.75 0.24 6.85
CA HIS A 126 5.57 0.14 6.00
C HIS A 126 4.73 1.40 6.19
N PRO A 127 4.80 2.38 5.26
CA PRO A 127 4.15 3.68 5.46
C PRO A 127 2.67 3.62 5.84
N PRO A 128 1.83 2.71 5.29
CA PRO A 128 0.44 2.54 5.72
C PRO A 128 0.30 2.26 7.23
N ALA A 129 1.20 1.47 7.81
CA ALA A 129 1.18 1.16 9.24
C ALA A 129 1.45 2.39 10.11
N GLY A 130 2.04 3.46 9.58
CA GLY A 130 2.23 4.71 10.32
C GLY A 130 0.90 5.36 10.78
N ALA A 131 -0.22 4.99 10.17
CA ALA A 131 -1.55 5.44 10.58
C ALA A 131 -2.17 4.60 11.72
N ASP A 132 -1.63 3.41 12.03
CA ASP A 132 -2.17 2.51 13.05
C ASP A 132 -2.29 3.18 14.44
N PRO A 133 -1.29 3.92 14.96
CA PRO A 133 -1.41 4.53 16.29
C PRO A 133 -2.50 5.58 16.36
N VAL A 134 -2.74 6.31 15.25
CA VAL A 134 -3.83 7.28 15.16
C VAL A 134 -5.17 6.57 15.26
N LEU A 135 -5.34 5.45 14.54
CA LEU A 135 -6.55 4.62 14.61
C LEU A 135 -6.78 4.07 16.02
N ILE A 136 -5.72 3.55 16.67
CA ILE A 136 -5.80 3.00 18.03
C ILE A 136 -6.23 4.06 19.04
N ILE A 137 -5.62 5.24 18.99
CA ILE A 137 -5.96 6.34 19.90
C ILE A 137 -7.39 6.85 19.66
N ALA A 138 -7.81 6.95 18.40
CA ALA A 138 -9.19 7.32 18.05
C ALA A 138 -10.22 6.30 18.55
N GLY A 139 -9.86 5.01 18.60
CA GLY A 139 -10.70 3.95 19.15
C GLY A 139 -10.87 4.00 20.68
N GLY A 140 -10.03 4.76 21.38
CA GLY A 140 -10.17 5.01 22.81
C GLY A 140 -10.03 3.77 23.69
N SER A 141 -10.55 3.84 24.92
CA SER A 141 -10.37 2.82 25.96
C SER A 141 -10.90 1.43 25.60
N GLY A 142 -11.81 1.32 24.62
CA GLY A 142 -12.33 0.06 24.12
C GLY A 142 -11.30 -0.79 23.36
N VAL A 143 -10.18 -0.21 22.93
CA VAL A 143 -9.12 -0.96 22.25
C VAL A 143 -8.33 -1.80 23.27
N THR A 144 -8.20 -3.09 22.95
CA THR A 144 -7.46 -4.08 23.74
C THR A 144 -6.31 -4.67 22.94
N TRP A 145 -5.43 -5.42 23.60
CA TRP A 145 -4.34 -6.15 22.94
C TRP A 145 -4.83 -7.15 21.89
N ASN A 146 -6.09 -7.60 21.95
CA ASN A 146 -6.65 -8.47 20.94
C ASN A 146 -6.71 -7.81 19.55
N PHE A 147 -6.72 -6.47 19.50
CA PHE A 147 -6.65 -5.71 18.24
C PHE A 147 -5.40 -6.07 17.42
N LEU A 148 -4.31 -6.45 18.08
CA LEU A 148 -3.06 -6.88 17.45
C LEU A 148 -3.21 -8.22 16.70
N ILE A 149 -4.03 -9.13 17.21
CA ILE A 149 -4.31 -10.41 16.56
C ILE A 149 -5.35 -10.19 15.45
N THR A 150 -6.44 -9.50 15.79
CA THR A 150 -7.57 -9.21 14.90
C THR A 150 -8.03 -7.76 15.12
N PRO A 151 -7.95 -6.87 14.10
CA PRO A 151 -7.74 -7.19 12.68
C PRO A 151 -6.28 -7.24 12.22
N VAL A 152 -5.30 -6.82 13.02
CA VAL A 152 -3.98 -6.40 12.51
C VAL A 152 -3.18 -7.56 11.90
N LEU A 153 -2.83 -8.58 12.69
CA LEU A 153 -2.05 -9.72 12.22
C LEU A 153 -2.83 -10.56 11.20
N ALA A 154 -4.06 -10.94 11.54
CA ALA A 154 -4.87 -11.79 10.67
C ALA A 154 -5.18 -11.11 9.32
N GLY A 155 -5.57 -9.83 9.35
CA GLY A 155 -5.84 -9.04 8.14
C GLY A 155 -4.61 -8.83 7.27
N SER A 156 -3.47 -8.45 7.86
CA SER A 156 -2.22 -8.27 7.10
C SER A 156 -1.74 -9.58 6.45
N VAL A 157 -1.88 -10.72 7.14
CA VAL A 157 -1.57 -12.05 6.56
C VAL A 157 -2.49 -12.37 5.39
N VAL A 158 -3.81 -12.17 5.52
CA VAL A 158 -4.77 -12.40 4.43
C VAL A 158 -4.44 -11.54 3.21
N LEU A 159 -4.11 -10.26 3.40
CA LEU A 159 -3.74 -9.37 2.31
C LEU A 159 -2.44 -9.80 1.62
N VAL A 160 -1.42 -10.16 2.39
CA VAL A 160 -0.15 -10.67 1.83
C VAL A 160 -0.39 -11.94 1.03
N LEU A 161 -1.14 -12.91 1.57
CA LEU A 161 -1.47 -14.15 0.85
C LEU A 161 -2.25 -13.86 -0.44
N THR A 162 -3.21 -12.94 -0.39
CA THR A 162 -3.96 -12.52 -1.58
C THR A 162 -3.02 -11.91 -2.62
N ALA A 163 -2.09 -11.06 -2.22
CA ALA A 163 -1.10 -10.46 -3.11
C ALA A 163 -0.16 -11.49 -3.74
N VAL A 164 0.32 -12.48 -2.97
CA VAL A 164 1.13 -13.59 -3.49
C VAL A 164 0.38 -14.37 -4.58
N VAL A 165 -0.88 -14.74 -4.31
CA VAL A 165 -1.71 -15.48 -5.27
C VAL A 165 -1.98 -14.63 -6.53
N TYR A 166 -2.38 -13.38 -6.34
CA TYR A 166 -2.68 -12.46 -7.44
C TYR A 166 -1.48 -12.23 -8.36
N HIS A 167 -0.31 -11.90 -7.79
CA HIS A 167 0.89 -11.63 -8.59
C HIS A 167 1.43 -12.88 -9.28
N LYS A 168 1.25 -14.07 -8.69
CA LYS A 168 1.55 -15.34 -9.34
C LYS A 168 0.73 -15.53 -10.63
N PHE A 169 -0.56 -15.21 -10.63
CA PHE A 169 -1.40 -15.28 -11.84
C PHE A 169 -1.02 -14.24 -12.89
N HIS A 170 -0.44 -13.11 -12.49
CA HIS A 170 0.00 -12.05 -13.39
C HIS A 170 1.49 -12.15 -13.77
N ALA A 171 2.17 -13.26 -13.42
CA ALA A 171 3.60 -13.48 -13.67
C ALA A 171 4.50 -12.34 -13.13
N VAL A 172 4.09 -11.72 -12.01
CA VAL A 172 4.87 -10.72 -11.29
C VAL A 172 5.56 -11.40 -10.10
N SER A 173 6.87 -11.22 -9.96
CA SER A 173 7.63 -11.76 -8.83
C SER A 173 7.29 -11.04 -7.53
N TYR A 174 6.46 -11.68 -6.71
CA TYR A 174 6.13 -11.25 -5.35
C TYR A 174 5.88 -12.48 -4.45
N PRO A 175 6.52 -12.57 -3.27
CA PRO A 175 7.50 -11.64 -2.70
C PRO A 175 8.84 -11.67 -3.47
N ARG A 176 9.64 -10.60 -3.35
CA ARG A 176 11.00 -10.60 -3.89
C ARG A 176 11.97 -11.26 -2.91
N SER A 177 12.96 -11.95 -3.47
CA SER A 177 14.10 -12.46 -2.71
C SER A 177 14.97 -11.28 -2.25
N ALA A 178 15.51 -11.34 -1.03
CA ALA A 178 16.33 -10.29 -0.43
C ALA A 178 17.72 -10.10 -1.07
N LYS A 179 17.92 -10.57 -2.31
CA LYS A 179 19.21 -10.60 -3.03
C LYS A 179 19.34 -9.50 -4.11
N GLU A 180 18.50 -8.47 -4.10
CA GLU A 180 18.62 -7.30 -4.99
C GLU A 180 18.87 -6.02 -4.19
#